data_AF-A0A538CAZ5-F1
#
_entry.id   AF-A0A538CAZ5-F1
#
_cell.length_a   1.000
_cell.length_b   1.000
_cell.length_c   1.000
_cell.angle_alpha   90.00
_cell.angle_beta   90.00
_cell.angle_gamma   90.00
#
_symmetry.space_group_name_H-M   'P 1'
#
loop_
_entity.id
_entity.type
_entity.pdbx_description
1 polymer ?
#
loop_
_entity_poly.entity_id
_entity_poly.type
_entity_poly.pdbx_seq_one_letter_code
_entity_poly.pdbx_strand_id
1 'polypeptide(L)'
;MVQRTPAPKPGRPRDPDAPPKPKRPRDELGRPLPHEAENKLHLEDYDSLSMEENHRLGIAHLNAGRFFPAHEAWETSWKQAKGTDDAEFFKGLSQLGAGYVHYLRGNPHGAHTLLRRGAKRITRYGDLHRGIRAHELAAAAFAQADRIEAAEKADAPIPRIEFPTI
;
A
#
# COMPACT_ATOMS: atom_id res chain seq x y z
N MET A 1 21.28 12.00 2.44
CA MET A 1 19.85 12.29 2.28
C MET A 1 19.69 13.56 1.45
N VAL A 2 19.14 13.50 0.24
CA VAL A 2 18.79 14.72 -0.52
C VAL A 2 17.31 15.00 -0.28
N GLN A 3 17.02 15.92 0.65
CA GLN A 3 15.68 16.45 0.80
C GLN A 3 15.35 17.25 -0.46
N ARG A 4 14.31 16.83 -1.20
CA ARG A 4 13.86 17.56 -2.39
C ARG A 4 13.12 18.82 -1.95
N THR A 5 13.78 19.98 -2.07
CA THR A 5 13.13 21.27 -1.87
C THR A 5 12.18 21.55 -3.04
N PRO A 6 10.87 21.75 -2.81
CA PRO A 6 9.94 22.09 -3.88
C PRO A 6 10.25 23.49 -4.42
N ALA A 7 10.20 23.67 -5.75
CA ALA A 7 10.36 24.98 -6.37
C ALA A 7 9.29 25.97 -5.85
N PRO A 8 9.65 27.25 -5.63
CA PRO A 8 8.71 28.27 -5.17
C PRO A 8 7.60 28.50 -6.20
N LYS A 9 6.36 28.66 -5.74
CA LYS A 9 5.23 29.04 -6.61
C LYS A 9 5.32 30.54 -6.95
N PRO A 10 4.96 30.98 -8.18
CA PRO A 10 4.95 32.39 -8.55
C PRO A 10 4.04 33.21 -7.62
N GLY A 11 4.53 34.36 -7.12
CA GLY A 11 3.74 35.31 -6.32
C GLY A 11 3.74 35.08 -4.80
N ARG A 12 4.40 34.03 -4.29
CA ARG A 12 4.59 33.85 -2.84
C ARG A 12 5.95 33.20 -2.58
N PRO A 13 7.05 34.00 -2.57
CA PRO A 13 8.38 33.49 -2.26
C PRO A 13 8.32 32.74 -0.94
N ARG A 14 8.74 31.48 -0.95
CA ARG A 14 8.92 30.72 0.28
C ARG A 14 10.23 31.19 0.88
N ASP A 15 10.19 31.63 2.12
CA ASP A 15 11.40 31.85 2.91
C ASP A 15 12.20 30.53 2.95
N PRO A 16 13.44 30.51 2.43
CA PRO A 16 14.26 29.31 2.37
C PRO A 16 14.61 28.75 3.75
N ASP A 17 14.57 29.58 4.80
CA ASP A 17 14.86 29.19 6.18
C ASP A 17 13.59 28.82 6.97
N ALA A 18 12.40 29.00 6.39
CA ALA A 18 11.16 28.66 7.06
C ALA A 18 11.04 27.14 7.30
N PRO A 19 10.69 26.71 8.52
CA PRO A 19 10.56 25.30 8.84
C PRO A 19 9.58 24.60 7.90
N PRO A 20 9.79 23.29 7.61
CA PRO A 20 8.85 22.53 6.80
C PRO A 20 7.44 22.65 7.38
N LYS A 21 6.46 22.96 6.53
CA LYS A 21 5.06 23.00 6.98
C LYS A 21 4.72 21.66 7.65
N PRO A 22 4.06 21.68 8.82
CA PRO A 22 3.64 20.45 9.47
C PRO A 22 2.77 19.65 8.52
N LYS A 23 3.04 18.34 8.40
CA LYS A 23 2.24 17.45 7.56
C LYS A 23 0.83 17.39 8.14
N ARG A 24 -0.18 17.54 7.28
CA ARG A 24 -1.60 17.43 7.68
C ARG A 24 -1.84 16.05 8.35
N PRO A 25 -2.48 15.98 9.53
CA PRO A 25 -2.81 14.72 10.20
C PRO A 25 -3.59 13.76 9.30
N ARG A 26 -3.46 12.46 9.53
CA ARG A 26 -4.13 11.40 8.74
C ARG A 26 -4.77 10.33 9.62
N ASP A 27 -5.83 9.71 9.10
CA ASP A 27 -6.39 8.47 9.66
C ASP A 27 -5.49 7.26 9.36
N GLU A 28 -5.78 6.10 9.97
CA GLU A 28 -5.03 4.85 9.79
C GLU A 28 -4.97 4.35 8.33
N LEU A 29 -5.87 4.85 7.49
CA LEU A 29 -5.93 4.53 6.07
C LEU A 29 -5.28 5.61 5.22
N GLY A 30 -4.63 6.62 5.81
CA GLY A 30 -3.92 7.69 5.12
C GLY A 30 -4.79 8.81 4.54
N ARG A 31 -6.09 8.87 4.88
CA ARG A 31 -6.96 10.00 4.49
C ARG A 31 -6.61 11.21 5.35
N PRO A 32 -6.54 12.42 4.76
CA PRO A 32 -6.19 13.61 5.51
C PRO A 32 -7.33 14.03 6.44
N LEU A 33 -7.01 14.32 7.70
CA LEU A 33 -7.91 14.77 8.75
C LEU A 33 -7.92 16.31 8.87
N PRO A 34 -8.85 16.92 9.60
CA PRO A 34 -8.73 18.33 10.00
C PRO A 34 -7.36 18.62 10.63
N HIS A 35 -6.85 19.86 10.51
CA HIS A 35 -5.51 20.20 10.99
C HIS A 35 -5.36 20.01 12.51
N GLU A 36 -6.47 20.10 13.23
CA GLU A 36 -6.54 20.13 14.69
C GLU A 36 -6.73 18.72 15.26
N ALA A 37 -6.97 17.73 14.39
CA ALA A 37 -7.14 16.35 14.79
C ALA A 37 -5.80 15.68 15.10
N GLU A 38 -5.83 14.71 16.00
CA GLU A 38 -4.68 13.84 16.24
C GLU A 38 -4.35 13.00 14.99
N ASN A 39 -3.07 12.87 14.69
CA ASN A 39 -2.60 12.01 13.61
C ASN A 39 -2.61 10.55 14.08
N LYS A 40 -3.49 9.73 13.48
CA LYS A 40 -3.60 8.29 13.80
C LYS A 40 -2.70 7.41 12.94
N LEU A 41 -2.16 7.96 11.85
CA LEU A 41 -1.25 7.22 10.98
C LEU A 41 0.18 7.28 11.53
N HIS A 42 0.58 6.22 12.24
CA HIS A 42 1.96 6.03 12.68
C HIS A 42 2.65 5.03 11.77
N LEU A 43 3.71 5.47 11.10
CA LEU A 43 4.52 4.64 10.21
C LEU A 43 5.94 4.53 10.76
N GLU A 44 6.54 3.38 10.55
CA GLU A 44 7.96 3.16 10.77
C GLU A 44 8.79 3.97 9.75
N ASP A 45 10.07 4.23 10.08
CA ASP A 45 11.01 4.86 9.15
C ASP A 45 11.53 3.82 8.15
N TYR A 46 10.67 3.39 7.21
CA TYR A 46 10.97 2.33 6.26
C TYR A 46 12.22 2.58 5.41
N ASP A 47 12.53 3.85 5.11
CA ASP A 47 13.71 4.22 4.31
C ASP A 47 15.03 3.95 5.07
N SER A 48 14.98 3.87 6.41
CA SER A 48 16.13 3.52 7.25
C SER A 48 16.34 2.00 7.40
N LEU A 49 15.36 1.19 7.00
CA LEU A 49 15.36 -0.27 7.18
C LEU A 49 15.83 -1.01 5.92
N SER A 50 16.38 -2.21 6.12
CA SER A 50 16.70 -3.10 5.01
C SER A 50 15.45 -3.63 4.30
N MET A 51 15.64 -4.16 3.09
CA MET A 51 14.57 -4.79 2.31
C MET A 51 13.91 -5.95 3.05
N GLU A 52 14.68 -6.78 3.76
CA GLU A 52 14.14 -7.91 4.51
C GLU A 52 13.34 -7.47 5.75
N GLU A 53 13.80 -6.42 6.44
CA GLU A 53 13.06 -5.85 7.57
C GLU A 53 11.73 -5.23 7.13
N ASN A 54 11.75 -4.45 6.05
CA ASN A 54 10.55 -3.90 5.44
C ASN A 54 9.60 -5.00 4.97
N HIS A 55 10.12 -6.07 4.37
CA HIS A 55 9.32 -7.21 3.97
C HIS A 55 8.61 -7.90 5.14
N ARG A 56 9.34 -8.17 6.22
CA ARG A 56 8.81 -8.76 7.46
C ARG A 56 7.75 -7.86 8.11
N LEU A 57 7.99 -6.55 8.14
CA LEU A 57 7.01 -5.58 8.64
C LEU A 57 5.75 -5.56 7.76
N GLY A 58 5.90 -5.61 6.43
CA GLY A 58 4.77 -5.69 5.51
C GLY A 58 3.86 -6.89 5.78
N ILE A 59 4.46 -8.07 6.02
CA ILE A 59 3.72 -9.29 6.39
C ILE A 59 3.00 -9.09 7.73
N ALA A 60 3.70 -8.62 8.76
CA ALA A 60 3.11 -8.39 10.08
C ALA A 60 1.94 -7.39 10.02
N HIS A 61 2.09 -6.30 9.26
CA HIS A 61 1.04 -5.30 9.07
C HIS A 61 -0.16 -5.85 8.32
N LEU A 62 0.05 -6.64 7.26
CA LEU A 62 -1.04 -7.28 6.53
C LEU A 62 -1.82 -8.24 7.42
N ASN A 63 -1.12 -9.09 8.17
CA ASN A 63 -1.75 -10.06 9.08
C ASN A 63 -2.52 -9.37 10.22
N ALA A 64 -2.12 -8.15 10.60
CA ALA A 64 -2.83 -7.32 11.57
C ALA A 64 -3.95 -6.45 10.94
N GLY A 65 -4.23 -6.58 9.64
CA GLY A 65 -5.22 -5.75 8.93
C GLY A 65 -4.81 -4.30 8.70
N ARG A 66 -3.55 -3.94 8.94
CA ARG A 66 -2.99 -2.60 8.75
C ARG A 66 -2.45 -2.44 7.32
N PHE A 67 -3.36 -2.38 6.35
CA PHE A 67 -2.98 -2.43 4.93
C PHE A 67 -2.24 -1.19 4.42
N PHE A 68 -2.45 -0.01 5.01
CA PHE A 68 -1.70 1.19 4.62
C PHE A 68 -0.22 1.07 5.02
N PRO A 69 0.13 0.76 6.28
CA PRO A 69 1.50 0.41 6.64
C PRO A 69 2.10 -0.71 5.77
N ALA A 70 1.36 -1.80 5.50
CA ALA A 70 1.85 -2.89 4.67
C ALA A 70 2.20 -2.44 3.24
N HIS A 71 1.33 -1.61 2.63
CA HIS A 71 1.55 -1.01 1.32
C HIS A 71 2.85 -0.20 1.25
N GLU A 72 3.07 0.67 2.23
CA GLU A 72 4.25 1.55 2.30
C GLU A 72 5.54 0.73 2.49
N ALA A 73 5.53 -0.26 3.39
CA ALA A 73 6.68 -1.13 3.66
C ALA A 73 7.13 -1.88 2.38
N TRP A 74 6.18 -2.45 1.64
CA TRP A 74 6.49 -3.15 0.40
C TRP A 74 6.77 -2.20 -0.77
N GLU A 75 6.26 -0.96 -0.77
CA GLU A 75 6.66 0.04 -1.77
C GLU A 75 8.15 0.39 -1.60
N THR A 76 8.60 0.55 -0.35
CA THR A 76 10.02 0.77 -0.05
C THR A 76 10.86 -0.46 -0.43
N SER A 77 10.39 -1.66 -0.11
CA SER A 77 11.04 -2.92 -0.54
C SER A 77 11.16 -2.99 -2.07
N TRP A 78 10.12 -2.60 -2.81
CA TRP A 78 10.15 -2.52 -4.27
C TRP A 78 11.21 -1.52 -4.78
N LYS A 79 11.31 -0.34 -4.16
CA LYS A 79 12.33 0.66 -4.53
C LYS A 79 13.75 0.12 -4.30
N GLN A 80 13.96 -0.62 -3.21
CA GLN A 80 15.24 -1.25 -2.85
C GLN A 80 15.57 -2.44 -3.76
N ALA A 81 14.57 -3.20 -4.19
CA ALA A 81 14.73 -4.38 -5.06
C ALA A 81 14.94 -4.05 -6.55
N LYS A 82 14.97 -2.77 -6.96
CA LYS A 82 15.12 -2.39 -8.37
C LYS A 82 16.38 -3.01 -8.99
N GLY A 83 16.21 -3.67 -10.13
CA GLY A 83 17.30 -4.38 -10.82
C GLY A 83 17.50 -5.83 -10.37
N THR A 84 16.70 -6.31 -9.41
CA THR A 84 16.65 -7.72 -9.00
C THR A 84 15.37 -8.39 -9.50
N ASP A 85 15.34 -9.72 -9.47
CA ASP A 85 14.16 -10.52 -9.83
C ASP A 85 12.96 -10.28 -8.90
N ASP A 86 13.19 -9.70 -7.70
CA ASP A 86 12.15 -9.47 -6.69
C ASP A 86 11.38 -8.16 -6.85
N ALA A 87 11.82 -7.26 -7.73
CA ALA A 87 11.20 -5.93 -7.86
C ALA A 87 9.69 -6.03 -8.15
N GLU A 88 9.29 -6.88 -9.09
CA GLU A 88 7.88 -7.00 -9.45
C GLU A 88 7.07 -7.79 -8.41
N PHE A 89 7.71 -8.65 -7.60
CA PHE A 89 7.09 -9.29 -6.45
C PHE A 89 6.67 -8.26 -5.40
N PHE A 90 7.60 -7.44 -4.92
CA PHE A 90 7.32 -6.41 -3.92
C PHE A 90 6.32 -5.36 -4.42
N LYS A 91 6.40 -4.99 -5.70
CA LYS A 91 5.40 -4.12 -6.33
C LYS A 91 4.01 -4.75 -6.34
N GLY A 92 3.94 -6.06 -6.56
CA GLY A 92 2.70 -6.84 -6.47
C GLY A 92 2.11 -6.80 -5.07
N LEU A 93 2.91 -7.08 -4.04
CA LEU A 93 2.48 -7.02 -2.63
C LEU A 93 2.04 -5.62 -2.21
N SER A 94 2.80 -4.59 -2.59
CA SER A 94 2.44 -3.19 -2.36
C SER A 94 1.09 -2.84 -3.02
N GLN A 95 0.82 -3.33 -4.22
CA GLN A 95 -0.47 -3.16 -4.90
C GLN A 95 -1.61 -3.89 -4.19
N LEU A 96 -1.37 -5.10 -3.64
CA LEU A 96 -2.36 -5.79 -2.83
C LEU A 96 -2.73 -4.98 -1.58
N GLY A 97 -1.72 -4.49 -0.83
CA GLY A 97 -1.93 -3.62 0.32
C GLY A 97 -2.76 -2.37 -0.03
N ALA A 98 -2.40 -1.67 -1.11
CA ALA A 98 -3.17 -0.52 -1.58
C ALA A 98 -4.61 -0.90 -2.00
N GLY A 99 -4.80 -2.06 -2.63
CA GLY A 99 -6.12 -2.59 -2.98
C GLY A 99 -7.03 -2.75 -1.76
N TYR A 100 -6.51 -3.32 -0.67
CA TYR A 100 -7.27 -3.44 0.59
C TYR A 100 -7.52 -2.08 1.26
N VAL A 101 -6.60 -1.12 1.14
CA VAL A 101 -6.87 0.27 1.58
C VAL A 101 -8.03 0.88 0.80
N HIS A 102 -8.08 0.70 -0.53
CA HIS A 102 -9.20 1.16 -1.34
C HIS A 102 -10.52 0.49 -0.95
N TYR A 103 -10.48 -0.81 -0.66
CA TYR A 103 -11.64 -1.56 -0.14
C TYR A 103 -12.17 -0.93 1.15
N LEU A 104 -11.30 -0.71 2.15
CA LEU A 104 -11.67 -0.08 3.43
C LEU A 104 -12.08 1.40 3.31
N ARG A 105 -11.68 2.06 2.22
CA ARG A 105 -12.12 3.42 1.88
C ARG A 105 -13.47 3.47 1.16
N GLY A 106 -14.09 2.33 0.87
CA GLY A 106 -15.34 2.28 0.13
C GLY A 106 -15.17 2.62 -1.36
N ASN A 107 -13.98 2.38 -1.93
CA ASN A 107 -13.70 2.59 -3.34
C ASN A 107 -13.56 1.23 -4.05
N PRO A 108 -14.67 0.65 -4.57
CA PRO A 108 -14.67 -0.68 -5.17
C PRO A 108 -13.80 -0.71 -6.43
N HIS A 109 -13.88 0.30 -7.29
CA HIS A 109 -13.09 0.40 -8.52
C HIS A 109 -11.59 0.28 -8.26
N GLY A 110 -11.09 1.08 -7.31
CA GLY A 110 -9.68 1.08 -6.92
C GLY A 110 -9.27 -0.25 -6.28
N ALA A 111 -10.17 -0.85 -5.49
CA ALA A 111 -9.91 -2.12 -4.81
C ALA A 111 -9.71 -3.26 -5.81
N HIS A 112 -10.70 -3.56 -6.66
CA HIS A 112 -10.59 -4.69 -7.59
C HIS A 112 -9.49 -4.49 -8.62
N THR A 113 -9.26 -3.25 -9.08
CA THR A 113 -8.21 -2.93 -10.03
C THR A 113 -6.82 -3.24 -9.47
N LEU A 114 -6.54 -2.83 -8.23
CA LEU A 114 -5.23 -3.03 -7.61
C LEU A 114 -5.03 -4.46 -7.11
N LEU A 115 -6.06 -5.10 -6.55
CA LEU A 115 -6.01 -6.52 -6.16
C LEU A 115 -5.68 -7.39 -7.38
N ARG A 116 -6.41 -7.21 -8.49
CA ARG A 116 -6.15 -7.97 -9.73
C ARG A 116 -4.77 -7.69 -10.31
N ARG A 117 -4.31 -6.43 -10.26
CA ARG A 117 -2.98 -6.06 -10.76
C ARG A 117 -1.86 -6.66 -9.90
N GLY A 118 -1.99 -6.60 -8.58
CA GLY A 118 -1.03 -7.19 -7.65
C GLY A 118 -0.95 -8.70 -7.80
N ALA A 119 -2.09 -9.38 -7.85
CA ALA A 119 -2.20 -10.82 -8.06
C ALA A 119 -1.48 -11.29 -9.34
N LYS A 120 -1.69 -10.59 -10.47
CA LYS A 120 -1.01 -10.86 -11.76
C LYS A 120 0.52 -10.78 -11.69
N ARG A 121 1.08 -10.06 -10.72
CA ARG A 121 2.53 -9.95 -10.53
C ARG A 121 3.06 -11.09 -9.70
N ILE A 122 2.48 -11.28 -8.52
CA ILE A 122 2.97 -12.27 -7.56
C ILE A 122 2.76 -13.70 -8.04
N THR A 123 1.74 -13.97 -8.87
CA THR A 123 1.51 -15.30 -9.45
C THR A 123 2.66 -15.81 -10.33
N ARG A 124 3.61 -14.96 -10.72
CA ARG A 124 4.76 -15.35 -11.56
C ARG A 124 5.88 -16.02 -10.75
N TYR A 125 5.80 -15.97 -9.42
CA TYR A 125 6.87 -16.42 -8.51
C TYR A 125 6.63 -17.83 -7.94
N GLY A 126 5.66 -18.58 -8.49
CA GLY A 126 5.40 -19.97 -8.10
C GLY A 126 4.68 -20.11 -6.76
N ASP A 127 4.87 -21.27 -6.12
CA ASP A 127 4.12 -21.62 -4.91
C ASP A 127 4.65 -20.92 -3.66
N LEU A 128 5.97 -20.88 -3.43
CA LEU A 128 6.58 -20.25 -2.26
C LEU A 128 7.69 -19.31 -2.69
N HIS A 129 7.56 -18.03 -2.35
CA HIS A 129 8.57 -17.01 -2.65
C HIS A 129 8.70 -16.04 -1.50
N ARG A 130 9.92 -15.86 -0.99
CA ARG A 130 10.21 -15.02 0.20
C ARG A 130 9.30 -15.33 1.39
N GLY A 131 9.01 -16.61 1.62
CA GLY A 131 8.15 -17.05 2.73
C GLY A 131 6.64 -16.84 2.50
N ILE A 132 6.22 -16.30 1.36
CA ILE A 132 4.79 -16.12 1.02
C ILE A 132 4.37 -17.20 0.03
N ARG A 133 3.20 -17.80 0.28
CA ARG A 133 2.51 -18.70 -0.66
C ARG A 133 1.90 -17.91 -1.82
N ALA A 134 2.72 -17.54 -2.82
CA ALA A 134 2.39 -16.50 -3.79
C ALA A 134 1.21 -16.87 -4.71
N HIS A 135 1.13 -18.12 -5.18
CA HIS A 135 -0.03 -18.60 -5.94
C HIS A 135 -1.34 -18.56 -5.13
N GLU A 136 -1.31 -18.97 -3.87
CA GLU A 136 -2.51 -18.97 -3.02
C GLU A 136 -2.99 -17.55 -2.72
N LEU A 137 -2.06 -16.67 -2.36
CA LEU A 137 -2.36 -15.25 -2.15
C LEU A 137 -2.91 -14.61 -3.43
N ALA A 138 -2.35 -14.93 -4.59
CA ALA A 138 -2.84 -14.44 -5.87
C ALA A 138 -4.25 -14.94 -6.18
N ALA A 139 -4.52 -16.23 -5.96
CA ALA A 139 -5.83 -16.83 -6.19
C ALA A 139 -6.91 -16.19 -5.30
N ALA A 140 -6.60 -15.99 -4.02
CA ALA A 140 -7.50 -15.28 -3.10
C ALA A 140 -7.78 -13.84 -3.56
N ALA A 141 -6.73 -13.09 -3.93
CA ALA A 141 -6.86 -11.72 -4.42
C ALA A 141 -7.64 -11.62 -5.74
N PHE A 142 -7.49 -12.59 -6.65
CA PHE A 142 -8.32 -12.67 -7.87
C PHE A 142 -9.79 -12.89 -7.54
N ALA A 143 -10.10 -13.87 -6.70
CA ALA A 143 -11.48 -14.17 -6.31
C ALA A 143 -12.16 -12.97 -5.61
N GLN A 144 -11.43 -12.27 -4.74
CA GLN A 144 -11.93 -11.05 -4.10
C GLN A 144 -12.16 -9.92 -5.13
N ALA A 145 -11.23 -9.72 -6.06
CA ALA A 145 -11.38 -8.72 -7.11
C ALA A 145 -12.60 -9.01 -8.00
N ASP A 146 -12.80 -10.27 -8.41
CA ASP A 146 -13.97 -10.70 -9.18
C ASP A 146 -15.29 -10.37 -8.45
N ARG A 147 -15.36 -10.68 -7.15
CA ARG A 147 -16.54 -10.39 -6.32
C ARG A 147 -16.82 -8.90 -6.17
N ILE A 148 -15.79 -8.09 -5.92
CA ILE A 148 -15.93 -6.64 -5.79
C ILE A 148 -16.33 -6.01 -7.12
N GLU A 149 -15.72 -6.44 -8.23
CA GLU A 149 -16.04 -5.95 -9.58
C GLU A 149 -17.47 -6.33 -9.98
N ALA A 150 -17.92 -7.54 -9.67
CA ALA A 150 -19.29 -7.97 -9.94
C ALA A 150 -20.33 -7.13 -9.16
N ALA A 151 -20.06 -6.83 -7.89
CA ALA A 151 -20.92 -5.97 -7.09
C ALA A 151 -20.97 -4.53 -7.62
N GLU A 152 -19.81 -3.96 -7.98
CA GLU A 152 -19.74 -2.62 -8.61
C GLU A 152 -20.57 -2.56 -9.90
N LYS A 153 -20.45 -3.55 -10.78
CA LYS A 153 -21.22 -3.61 -12.04
C LYS A 153 -22.72 -3.76 -11.82
N ALA A 154 -23.12 -4.39 -10.72
CA ALA A 154 -24.51 -4.58 -10.34
C ALA A 154 -25.08 -3.40 -9.52
N ASP A 155 -24.30 -2.33 -9.30
CA ASP A 155 -24.64 -1.23 -8.37
C ASP A 155 -25.04 -1.75 -6.97
N ALA A 156 -24.41 -2.84 -6.55
CA ALA A 156 -24.65 -3.49 -5.27
C ALA A 156 -23.63 -3.02 -4.21
N PRO A 157 -23.97 -3.13 -2.91
CA PRO A 157 -23.02 -2.85 -1.84
C PRO A 157 -21.73 -3.67 -1.98
N ILE A 158 -20.60 -3.08 -1.61
CA ILE A 158 -19.30 -3.76 -1.65
C ILE A 158 -19.37 -5.01 -0.76
N PRO A 159 -19.04 -6.21 -1.28
CA PRO A 159 -19.19 -7.44 -0.52
C PRO A 159 -18.18 -7.49 0.63
N ARG A 160 -18.56 -8.12 1.74
CA ARG A 160 -17.61 -8.47 2.79
C ARG A 160 -16.60 -9.49 2.24
N ILE A 161 -15.32 -9.21 2.44
CA ILE A 161 -14.23 -10.13 2.13
C ILE A 161 -13.49 -10.52 3.42
N GLU A 162 -12.92 -11.71 3.41
CA GLU A 162 -11.94 -12.14 4.42
C GLU A 162 -10.55 -11.75 3.92
N PHE A 163 -9.78 -11.07 4.75
CA PHE A 163 -8.42 -10.68 4.39
C PHE A 163 -7.46 -11.88 4.51
N PRO A 164 -6.49 -12.02 3.59
CA PRO A 164 -5.53 -13.10 3.69
C PRO A 164 -4.64 -12.93 4.92
N THR A 165 -4.16 -14.04 5.45
CA THR A 165 -3.05 -14.10 6.40
C THR A 165 -1.93 -14.89 5.73
N ILE A 166 -0.70 -14.38 5.75
CA ILE A 166 0.45 -14.92 5.02
C ILE A 166 1.69 -15.11 5.89
#